data_AF-A0A7S2E8S4-F1
#
_entry.id   AF-A0A7S2E8S4-F1
#
_cell.length_a   1.000
_cell.length_b   1.000
_cell.length_c   1.000
_cell.angle_alpha   90.00
_cell.angle_beta   90.00
_cell.angle_gamma   90.00
#
_symmetry.space_group_name_H-M   'P 1'
#
loop_
_entity.id
_entity.type
_entity.pdbx_description
1 polymer ?
#
loop_
_entity_poly.entity_id
_entity_poly.type
_entity_poly.pdbx_seq_one_letter_code
_entity_poly.pdbx_strand_id
1 'polypeptide(L)'
;FLSDDMVRRTFDLRSRFNPAAQYYSIPTSLNRQFKKENKALRDLLLDVIQKKRLQVQNQEQDKKDRLSMSEGGSIKMKKEKHVDDLLTRLLRVSLSSSSDDKKGGFDLTDEYLSDFLLTLLFAGHDTTCLSLIYALYLLARHPEQEKRCVEEARSVLGWKNTNCHNKESHHNIGAGVSEDDNEDFLLPPAPRRPSSTNKGQDAKEEGEDDDGYVIDSIKELPYTHAVMLESIRLYPPVTNSIRDLGRD
;
A
#
# COMPACT_ATOMS: atom_id res chain seq x y z
N PHE A 1 -18.82 9.24 -0.56
CA PHE A 1 -20.18 8.91 -1.04
C PHE A 1 -20.26 7.48 -1.57
N LEU A 2 -19.48 7.12 -2.61
CA LEU A 2 -19.50 5.73 -3.11
C LEU A 2 -18.95 4.73 -2.09
N SER A 3 -17.87 5.07 -1.38
CA SER A 3 -17.32 4.25 -0.30
C SER A 3 -18.32 4.04 0.83
N ASP A 4 -18.90 5.12 1.36
CA ASP A 4 -19.90 5.06 2.44
C ASP A 4 -21.16 4.25 2.05
N ASP A 5 -21.75 4.49 0.88
CA ASP A 5 -22.94 3.74 0.42
C ASP A 5 -22.60 2.26 0.13
N MET A 6 -21.41 1.98 -0.39
CA MET A 6 -20.96 0.61 -0.61
C MET A 6 -20.66 -0.10 0.72
N VAL A 7 -19.99 0.53 1.67
CA VAL A 7 -19.73 0.00 3.02
C VAL A 7 -21.05 -0.34 3.72
N ARG A 8 -22.01 0.59 3.72
CA ARG A 8 -23.36 0.34 4.27
C ARG A 8 -24.01 -0.86 3.60
N ARG A 9 -24.02 -0.91 2.26
CA ARG A 9 -24.60 -2.07 1.54
C ARG A 9 -23.85 -3.36 1.87
N THR A 10 -22.52 -3.37 1.92
CA THR A 10 -21.72 -4.60 2.08
C THR A 10 -21.81 -5.16 3.49
N PHE A 11 -21.69 -4.31 4.52
CA PHE A 11 -21.69 -4.72 5.92
C PHE A 11 -23.09 -4.82 6.52
N ASP A 12 -24.05 -4.01 6.07
CA ASP A 12 -25.42 -4.07 6.60
C ASP A 12 -26.30 -5.11 5.90
N LEU A 13 -25.92 -5.66 4.73
CA LEU A 13 -26.68 -6.75 4.08
C LEU A 13 -26.70 -8.04 4.91
N ARG A 14 -25.71 -8.25 5.79
CA ARG A 14 -25.63 -9.41 6.69
C ARG A 14 -26.29 -9.18 8.05
N SER A 15 -26.65 -7.93 8.36
CA SER A 15 -27.41 -7.60 9.55
C SER A 15 -28.89 -7.91 9.30
N ARG A 16 -29.46 -8.84 10.08
CA ARG A 16 -30.90 -9.19 10.03
C ARG A 16 -31.82 -7.99 10.33
N PHE A 17 -31.25 -6.84 10.72
CA PHE A 17 -31.93 -5.64 11.15
C PHE A 17 -31.73 -4.42 10.25
N ASN A 18 -31.28 -4.57 8.99
CA ASN A 18 -31.25 -3.42 8.08
C ASN A 18 -32.57 -3.26 7.30
N PRO A 19 -33.50 -2.38 7.72
CA PRO A 19 -34.73 -2.12 6.97
C PRO A 19 -34.45 -1.48 5.60
N ALA A 20 -33.29 -0.86 5.41
CA ALA A 20 -32.93 -0.20 4.16
C ALA A 20 -32.55 -1.19 3.03
N ALA A 21 -32.20 -2.43 3.38
CA ALA A 21 -31.75 -3.44 2.42
C ALA A 21 -32.80 -3.73 1.32
N GLN A 22 -34.09 -3.66 1.66
CA GLN A 22 -35.19 -3.86 0.73
C GLN A 22 -35.21 -2.79 -0.38
N TYR A 23 -34.81 -1.55 -0.07
CA TYR A 23 -34.84 -0.43 -1.01
C TYR A 23 -33.66 -0.42 -2.00
N TYR A 24 -32.57 -1.16 -1.76
CA TYR A 24 -31.44 -1.26 -2.68
C TYR A 24 -31.76 -2.03 -3.97
N SER A 25 -32.83 -2.84 -3.95
CA SER A 25 -33.33 -3.57 -5.12
C SER A 25 -34.12 -2.68 -6.10
N ILE A 26 -34.65 -1.55 -5.64
CA ILE A 26 -35.54 -0.67 -6.40
C ILE A 26 -34.74 0.11 -7.47
N PRO A 27 -35.23 0.24 -8.72
CA PRO A 27 -34.50 0.86 -9.82
C PRO A 27 -34.52 2.40 -9.79
N THR A 28 -34.05 3.01 -8.71
CA THR A 28 -33.85 4.46 -8.58
C THR A 28 -32.64 4.94 -9.40
N SER A 29 -32.57 6.25 -9.68
CA SER A 29 -31.41 6.86 -10.36
C SER A 29 -30.09 6.60 -9.61
N LEU A 30 -30.11 6.73 -8.28
CA LEU A 30 -28.97 6.43 -7.41
C LEU A 30 -28.55 4.96 -7.48
N ASN A 31 -29.50 4.02 -7.43
CA ASN A 31 -29.18 2.59 -7.52
C ASN A 31 -28.66 2.19 -8.90
N ARG A 32 -29.13 2.84 -9.98
CA ARG A 32 -28.57 2.65 -11.33
C ARG A 32 -27.15 3.16 -11.42
N GLN A 33 -26.88 4.34 -10.88
CA GLN A 33 -25.53 4.91 -10.83
C GLN A 33 -24.59 4.00 -10.03
N PHE A 34 -24.99 3.59 -8.83
CA PHE A 34 -24.24 2.66 -7.99
C PHE A 34 -23.94 1.34 -8.71
N LYS A 35 -24.92 0.75 -9.41
CA LYS A 35 -24.71 -0.48 -10.20
C LYS A 35 -23.71 -0.27 -11.33
N LYS A 36 -23.77 0.87 -12.03
CA LYS A 36 -22.83 1.21 -13.12
C LYS A 36 -21.41 1.35 -12.59
N GLU A 37 -21.23 2.07 -11.49
CA GLU A 37 -19.94 2.33 -10.87
C GLU A 37 -19.33 1.05 -10.26
N ASN A 38 -20.14 0.25 -9.54
CA ASN A 38 -19.68 -1.04 -9.03
C ASN A 38 -19.30 -2.01 -10.15
N LYS A 39 -20.04 -2.00 -11.27
CA LYS A 39 -19.67 -2.81 -12.43
C LYS A 39 -18.31 -2.39 -12.97
N ALA A 40 -18.09 -1.09 -13.18
CA ALA A 40 -16.80 -0.59 -13.68
C ALA A 40 -15.63 -0.94 -12.74
N LEU A 41 -15.83 -0.85 -11.41
CA LEU A 41 -14.82 -1.27 -10.43
C LEU A 41 -14.53 -2.77 -10.49
N ARG A 42 -15.58 -3.60 -10.54
CA ARG A 42 -15.42 -5.06 -10.65
C ARG A 42 -14.73 -5.47 -11.95
N ASP A 43 -15.06 -4.82 -13.06
CA ASP A 43 -14.44 -5.07 -14.35
C ASP A 43 -12.92 -4.76 -14.29
N LEU A 44 -12.54 -3.66 -13.64
CA LEU A 44 -11.12 -3.31 -13.41
C LEU A 44 -10.41 -4.33 -12.52
N LEU A 45 -11.04 -4.76 -11.42
CA LEU A 45 -10.46 -5.77 -10.53
C LEU A 45 -10.27 -7.11 -11.25
N LEU A 46 -11.23 -7.52 -12.07
CA LEU A 46 -11.11 -8.72 -12.89
C LEU A 46 -9.94 -8.62 -13.89
N ASP A 47 -9.76 -7.46 -14.54
CA ASP A 47 -8.62 -7.22 -15.42
C ASP A 47 -7.27 -7.32 -14.67
N VAL A 48 -7.18 -6.75 -13.47
CA VAL A 48 -5.98 -6.86 -12.62
C VAL A 48 -5.70 -8.32 -12.23
N ILE A 49 -6.74 -9.06 -11.84
CA ILE A 49 -6.64 -10.49 -11.50
C ILE A 49 -6.13 -11.29 -12.70
N GLN A 50 -6.70 -11.07 -13.89
CA GLN A 50 -6.31 -11.77 -15.12
C GLN A 50 -4.86 -11.47 -15.51
N LYS A 51 -4.47 -10.19 -15.50
CA LYS A 51 -3.09 -9.77 -15.77
C LYS A 51 -2.11 -10.41 -14.80
N LYS A 52 -2.42 -10.39 -13.49
CA LYS A 52 -1.55 -10.98 -12.47
C LYS A 52 -1.46 -12.50 -12.60
N ARG A 53 -2.55 -13.18 -12.96
CA ARG A 53 -2.55 -14.63 -13.24
C ARG A 53 -1.59 -14.99 -14.38
N LEU A 54 -1.61 -14.23 -15.47
CA LEU A 54 -0.68 -14.42 -16.59
C LEU A 54 0.78 -14.20 -16.16
N GLN A 55 1.05 -13.17 -15.36
CA GLN A 55 2.39 -12.93 -14.81
C GLN A 55 2.88 -14.11 -13.96
N VAL A 56 2.04 -14.64 -13.07
CA VAL A 56 2.40 -15.77 -12.21
C VAL A 56 2.67 -17.04 -13.04
N GLN A 57 1.85 -17.32 -14.05
CA GLN A 57 2.06 -18.47 -14.94
C GLN A 57 3.36 -18.35 -15.74
N ASN A 58 3.64 -17.17 -16.31
CA ASN A 58 4.88 -16.93 -17.05
C ASN A 58 6.11 -17.07 -16.14
N GLN A 59 6.07 -16.51 -14.93
CA GLN A 59 7.16 -16.64 -13.94
C GLN A 59 7.40 -18.09 -13.51
N GLU A 60 6.35 -18.90 -13.36
CA GLU A 60 6.48 -20.33 -13.04
C GLU A 60 7.03 -21.13 -14.22
N GLN A 61 6.66 -20.78 -15.45
CA GLN A 61 7.18 -21.40 -16.66
C GLN A 61 8.67 -21.09 -16.86
N ASP A 62 9.07 -19.81 -16.74
CA ASP A 62 10.47 -19.37 -16.83
C ASP A 62 11.36 -20.06 -15.79
N LYS A 63 10.84 -20.26 -14.57
CA LYS A 63 11.55 -21.01 -13.52
C LYS A 63 11.76 -22.47 -13.94
N LYS A 64 10.74 -23.14 -14.48
CA LYS A 64 10.84 -24.53 -14.96
C LYS A 64 11.84 -24.67 -16.11
N ASP A 65 11.82 -23.74 -17.07
CA ASP A 65 12.73 -23.74 -18.21
C ASP A 65 14.19 -23.47 -17.80
N ARG A 66 14.43 -22.61 -16.81
CA ARG A 66 15.77 -22.40 -16.24
C ARG A 66 16.26 -23.62 -15.45
N LEU A 67 15.37 -24.32 -14.76
CA LEU A 67 15.68 -25.54 -14.01
C LEU A 67 16.01 -26.71 -14.93
N SER A 68 15.28 -26.89 -16.04
CA SER A 68 15.54 -27.95 -17.03
C SER A 68 16.85 -27.74 -17.79
N MET A 69 17.29 -26.50 -17.98
CA MET A 69 18.59 -26.18 -18.61
C MET A 69 19.80 -26.31 -17.66
N SER A 70 19.57 -26.58 -16.36
CA SER A 70 20.60 -26.66 -15.31
C SER A 70 20.76 -28.08 -14.74
N GLU A 71 20.29 -29.14 -15.41
CA GLU A 71 20.41 -30.55 -14.97
C GLU A 71 21.86 -31.08 -14.89
N GLY A 72 22.89 -30.27 -15.18
CA GLY A 72 24.31 -30.66 -15.16
C GLY A 72 25.12 -30.31 -13.90
N GLY A 73 24.57 -29.67 -12.87
CA GLY A 73 25.36 -29.27 -11.70
C GLY A 73 24.56 -28.91 -10.47
N SER A 74 24.87 -29.55 -9.33
CA SER A 74 24.31 -29.24 -8.01
C SER A 74 24.72 -27.84 -7.54
N ILE A 75 23.98 -26.82 -7.96
CA ILE A 75 24.02 -25.49 -7.37
C ILE A 75 22.92 -25.44 -6.31
N LYS A 76 23.30 -25.41 -5.03
CA LYS A 76 22.39 -25.06 -3.93
C LYS A 76 21.97 -23.60 -4.12
N MET A 77 20.88 -23.40 -4.85
CA MET A 77 20.25 -22.09 -4.99
C MET A 77 19.80 -21.65 -3.60
N LYS A 78 20.40 -20.56 -3.12
CA LYS A 78 19.96 -19.84 -1.93
C LYS A 78 18.48 -19.50 -2.18
N LYS A 79 17.59 -20.02 -1.34
CA LYS A 79 16.16 -19.75 -1.43
C LYS A 79 15.95 -18.29 -1.04
N GLU A 80 16.13 -17.37 -1.98
CA GLU A 80 15.73 -15.99 -1.79
C GLU A 80 14.27 -16.00 -1.38
N LYS A 81 13.99 -15.42 -0.22
CA LYS A 81 12.63 -15.24 0.29
C LYS A 81 11.97 -14.17 -0.58
N HIS A 82 11.55 -14.55 -1.78
CA HIS A 82 10.67 -13.71 -2.57
C HIS A 82 9.38 -13.54 -1.77
N VAL A 83 9.10 -12.32 -1.33
CA VAL A 83 7.89 -12.02 -0.57
C VAL A 83 6.77 -11.87 -1.59
N ASP A 84 6.07 -12.97 -1.84
CA ASP A 84 4.90 -12.92 -2.72
C ASP A 84 3.85 -11.97 -2.14
N ASP A 85 3.35 -11.06 -2.98
CA ASP A 85 2.22 -10.21 -2.65
C ASP A 85 0.95 -11.03 -2.34
N LEU A 86 -0.02 -10.42 -1.66
CA LEU A 86 -1.23 -11.12 -1.22
C LEU A 86 -2.01 -11.73 -2.39
N LEU A 87 -2.13 -11.01 -3.51
CA LEU A 87 -2.87 -11.47 -4.68
C LEU A 87 -2.20 -12.69 -5.31
N THR A 88 -0.87 -12.66 -5.43
CA THR A 88 -0.05 -13.79 -5.90
C THR A 88 -0.24 -15.02 -5.01
N ARG A 89 -0.27 -14.84 -3.68
CA ARG A 89 -0.51 -15.95 -2.74
C ARG A 89 -1.91 -16.54 -2.91
N LEU A 90 -2.94 -15.70 -3.01
CA LEU A 90 -4.33 -16.15 -3.20
C LEU A 90 -4.51 -16.86 -4.55
N LEU A 91 -3.91 -16.33 -5.61
CA LEU A 91 -3.93 -16.94 -6.94
C LEU A 91 -3.25 -18.30 -6.95
N ARG A 92 -2.08 -18.45 -6.30
CA ARG A 92 -1.39 -19.74 -6.24
C ARG A 92 -2.22 -20.78 -5.48
N VAL A 93 -2.89 -20.39 -4.39
CA VAL A 93 -3.81 -21.28 -3.66
C VAL A 93 -5.01 -21.67 -4.53
N SER A 94 -5.60 -20.72 -5.26
CA SER A 94 -6.69 -20.98 -6.21
C SER A 94 -6.26 -22.00 -7.28
N LEU A 95 -5.12 -21.77 -7.95
CA LEU A 95 -4.59 -22.66 -8.99
C LEU A 95 -4.21 -24.06 -8.46
N SER A 96 -3.65 -24.14 -7.25
CA SER A 96 -3.28 -25.42 -6.63
C SER A 96 -4.51 -26.25 -6.24
N SER A 97 -5.61 -25.59 -5.88
CA SER A 97 -6.85 -26.26 -5.44
C SER A 97 -7.65 -26.86 -6.58
N SER A 98 -7.48 -26.38 -7.83
CA SER A 98 -8.10 -26.99 -9.01
C SER A 98 -7.50 -28.36 -9.39
N SER A 99 -6.37 -28.74 -8.80
CA SER A 99 -5.64 -29.98 -9.14
C SER A 99 -5.97 -31.16 -8.22
N ASP A 100 -6.45 -30.89 -7.00
CA ASP A 100 -6.70 -31.89 -5.96
C ASP A 100 -8.22 -31.98 -5.72
N ASP A 101 -8.82 -33.14 -6.01
CA ASP A 101 -10.23 -33.52 -5.76
C ASP A 101 -10.59 -33.58 -4.26
N LYS A 102 -10.12 -32.63 -3.44
CA LYS A 102 -10.48 -32.53 -2.03
C LYS A 102 -11.73 -31.66 -1.90
N LYS A 103 -12.87 -32.34 -1.74
CA LYS A 103 -14.25 -31.85 -1.52
C LYS A 103 -14.48 -30.96 -0.29
N GLY A 104 -13.54 -30.09 0.06
CA GLY A 104 -13.65 -29.14 1.17
C GLY A 104 -12.88 -27.84 0.98
N GLY A 105 -12.27 -27.62 -0.19
CA GLY A 105 -11.64 -26.33 -0.52
C GLY A 105 -12.69 -25.28 -0.88
N PHE A 106 -12.57 -24.08 -0.33
CA PHE A 106 -13.31 -22.91 -0.77
C PHE A 106 -12.99 -22.68 -2.25
N ASP A 107 -13.99 -22.70 -3.14
CA ASP A 107 -13.76 -22.43 -4.56
C ASP A 107 -13.46 -20.93 -4.72
N LEU A 108 -12.18 -20.60 -4.88
CA LEU A 108 -11.69 -19.24 -5.07
C LEU A 108 -11.91 -18.83 -6.53
N THR A 109 -13.18 -18.66 -6.91
CA THR A 109 -13.56 -18.13 -8.22
C THR A 109 -13.08 -16.69 -8.39
N ASP A 110 -12.96 -16.24 -9.64
CA ASP A 110 -12.52 -14.89 -9.95
C ASP A 110 -13.48 -13.84 -9.39
N GLU A 111 -14.79 -14.15 -9.34
CA GLU A 111 -15.79 -13.30 -8.71
C GLU A 111 -15.57 -13.19 -7.20
N TYR A 112 -15.28 -14.29 -6.52
CA TYR A 112 -15.00 -14.28 -5.08
C TYR A 112 -13.71 -13.51 -4.77
N LEU A 113 -12.67 -13.70 -5.58
CA LEU A 113 -11.42 -12.97 -5.44
C LEU A 113 -11.63 -11.46 -5.66
N SER A 114 -12.42 -11.09 -6.67
CA SER A 114 -12.81 -9.69 -6.91
C SER A 114 -13.58 -9.10 -5.73
N ASP A 115 -14.56 -9.82 -5.17
CA ASP A 115 -15.32 -9.38 -4.00
C ASP A 115 -14.44 -9.25 -2.74
N PHE A 116 -13.48 -10.15 -2.57
CA PHE A 116 -12.51 -10.08 -1.48
C PHE A 116 -11.57 -8.87 -1.62
N LEU A 117 -11.02 -8.64 -2.82
CA LEU A 117 -10.16 -7.48 -3.09
C LEU A 117 -10.93 -6.18 -2.90
N LEU A 118 -12.19 -6.12 -3.35
CA LEU A 118 -13.07 -4.99 -3.12
C LEU A 118 -13.25 -4.74 -1.62
N THR A 119 -13.56 -5.79 -0.85
CA THR A 119 -13.72 -5.69 0.61
C THR A 119 -12.45 -5.16 1.28
N LEU A 120 -11.27 -5.67 0.91
CA LEU A 120 -9.99 -5.22 1.46
C LEU A 120 -9.70 -3.76 1.11
N LEU A 121 -9.93 -3.37 -0.14
CA LEU A 121 -9.71 -2.00 -0.61
C LEU A 121 -10.51 -1.00 0.21
N PHE A 122 -11.80 -1.26 0.42
CA PHE A 122 -12.66 -0.33 1.16
C PHE A 122 -12.43 -0.38 2.67
N ALA A 123 -12.15 -1.57 3.24
CA ALA A 123 -11.78 -1.68 4.65
C ALA A 123 -10.48 -0.92 4.96
N GLY A 124 -9.51 -0.95 4.04
CA GLY A 124 -8.21 -0.28 4.19
C GLY A 124 -8.23 1.20 3.82
N HIS A 125 -8.99 1.62 2.81
CA HIS A 125 -8.94 2.99 2.28
C HIS A 125 -9.32 4.03 3.35
N ASP A 126 -10.54 3.96 3.88
CA ASP A 126 -11.02 5.00 4.79
C ASP A 126 -10.26 4.98 6.13
N THR A 127 -9.90 3.78 6.63
CA THR A 127 -9.18 3.63 7.91
C THR A 127 -7.74 4.15 7.85
N THR A 128 -7.01 3.85 6.77
CA THR A 128 -5.64 4.35 6.58
C THR A 128 -5.61 5.83 6.28
N CYS A 129 -6.51 6.34 5.43
CA CYS A 129 -6.65 7.77 5.17
C CYS A 129 -6.92 8.56 6.45
N LEU A 130 -7.88 8.13 7.27
CA LEU A 130 -8.17 8.80 8.54
C LEU A 130 -6.99 8.76 9.51
N SER A 131 -6.30 7.61 9.63
CA SER A 131 -5.12 7.47 10.47
C SER A 131 -4.02 8.47 10.07
N LEU A 132 -3.75 8.60 8.77
CA LEU A 132 -2.75 9.51 8.23
C LEU A 132 -3.14 10.98 8.41
N ILE A 133 -4.41 11.32 8.15
CA ILE A 133 -4.93 12.68 8.33
C ILE A 133 -4.71 13.15 9.77
N TYR A 134 -5.09 12.33 10.75
CA TYR A 134 -4.91 12.70 12.16
C TYR A 134 -3.45 12.68 12.61
N ALA A 135 -2.62 11.78 12.09
CA ALA A 135 -1.18 11.79 12.35
C ALA A 135 -0.54 13.09 11.85
N LEU A 136 -0.80 13.47 10.59
CA LEU A 136 -0.28 14.71 10.00
C LEU A 136 -0.83 15.96 10.71
N TYR A 137 -2.11 15.95 11.05
CA TYR A 137 -2.74 17.02 11.81
C TYR A 137 -2.08 17.21 13.19
N LEU A 138 -1.81 16.13 13.92
CA LEU A 138 -1.14 16.19 15.20
C LEU A 138 0.29 16.69 15.05
N LEU A 139 1.05 16.18 14.08
CA LEU A 139 2.41 16.66 13.80
C LEU A 139 2.45 18.16 13.49
N ALA A 140 1.54 18.65 12.64
CA ALA A 140 1.44 20.07 12.31
C ALA A 140 1.13 20.97 13.52
N ARG A 141 0.50 20.43 14.57
CA ARG A 141 0.25 21.15 15.84
C ARG A 141 1.37 21.01 16.86
N HIS A 142 2.31 20.11 16.61
CA HIS A 142 3.35 19.68 17.54
C HIS A 142 4.73 19.69 16.82
N PRO A 143 5.27 20.88 16.52
CA PRO A 143 6.45 21.03 15.66
C PRO A 143 7.72 20.41 16.24
N GLU A 144 7.84 20.29 17.56
CA GLU A 144 8.97 19.59 18.21
C GLU A 144 8.94 18.09 17.88
N GLN A 145 7.75 17.48 17.92
CA GLN A 145 7.52 16.08 17.61
C GLN A 145 7.71 15.81 16.11
N GLU A 146 7.26 16.74 15.26
CA GLU A 146 7.53 16.71 13.82
C GLU A 146 9.03 16.69 13.52
N LYS A 147 9.80 17.63 14.10
CA LYS A 147 11.26 17.69 13.91
C LYS A 147 11.93 16.37 14.28
N ARG A 148 11.53 15.76 15.39
CA ARG A 148 12.06 14.46 15.83
C ARG A 148 11.73 13.32 14.86
N CYS A 149 10.51 13.25 14.34
CA CYS A 149 10.14 12.26 13.30
C CYS A 149 10.96 12.45 12.03
N VAL A 150 11.16 13.71 11.61
CA VAL A 150 11.93 14.03 10.41
C VAL A 150 13.41 13.67 10.60
N GLU A 151 13.99 13.97 11.76
CA GLU A 151 15.37 13.57 12.09
C GLU A 151 15.57 12.05 12.07
N GLU A 152 14.64 11.30 12.66
CA GLU A 152 14.65 9.83 12.63
C GLU A 152 14.56 9.31 11.19
N ALA A 153 13.60 9.82 10.41
CA ALA A 153 13.42 9.43 9.01
C ALA A 153 14.67 9.74 8.17
N ARG A 154 15.31 10.90 8.37
CA ARG A 154 16.54 11.26 7.67
C ARG A 154 17.71 10.34 8.04
N SER A 155 17.83 9.97 9.32
CA SER A 155 18.89 9.10 9.82
C SER A 155 18.79 7.69 9.23
N VAL A 156 17.59 7.12 9.21
CA VAL A 156 17.36 5.72 8.79
C VAL A 156 17.33 5.60 7.26
N LEU A 157 16.61 6.50 6.59
CA LEU A 157 16.46 6.46 5.13
C LEU A 157 17.65 7.09 4.38
N GLY A 158 18.66 7.60 5.11
CA GLY A 158 19.88 8.15 4.52
C GLY A 158 19.65 9.45 3.73
N TRP A 159 18.69 10.29 4.16
CA TRP A 159 18.45 11.58 3.52
C TRP A 159 19.64 12.50 3.76
N LYS A 160 20.48 12.66 2.74
CA LYS A 160 21.49 13.73 2.71
C LYS A 160 20.79 15.01 2.27
N ASN A 161 20.80 16.04 3.12
CA ASN A 161 20.64 17.41 2.65
C ASN A 161 21.79 17.67 1.68
N THR A 162 21.57 17.45 0.39
CA THR A 162 22.37 18.16 -0.58
C THR A 162 21.95 19.60 -0.41
N ASN A 163 22.71 20.33 0.40
CA ASN A 163 22.75 21.77 0.31
C ASN A 163 23.00 22.07 -1.17
N CYS A 164 21.96 22.45 -1.90
CA CYS A 164 22.09 23.23 -3.12
C CYS A 164 22.54 24.64 -2.71
N HIS A 165 23.70 24.71 -2.08
CA HIS A 165 24.55 25.88 -1.99
C HIS A 165 25.79 25.51 -2.79
N ASN A 166 25.62 25.36 -4.10
CA ASN A 166 26.73 25.69 -4.97
C ASN A 166 26.87 27.21 -4.86
N LYS A 167 27.73 27.66 -3.95
CA LYS A 167 28.25 29.02 -3.99
C LYS A 167 29.08 29.08 -5.27
N GLU A 168 28.41 29.35 -6.39
CA GLU A 168 29.11 29.75 -7.60
C GLU A 168 29.79 31.08 -7.30
N SER A 169 31.12 31.02 -7.33
CA SER A 169 32.05 32.12 -7.23
C SER A 169 31.75 33.18 -8.28
N HIS A 170 30.81 34.09 -8.00
CA HIS A 170 30.64 35.31 -8.76
C HIS A 170 30.94 36.51 -7.86
N HIS A 171 32.12 37.08 -8.11
CA HIS A 171 32.50 38.49 -8.01
C HIS A 171 31.86 39.36 -6.91
N ASN A 172 32.73 39.86 -6.02
CA ASN A 172 32.55 41.07 -5.22
C ASN A 172 31.81 42.18 -6.00
N ILE A 173 30.60 42.55 -5.55
CA ILE A 173 30.17 43.95 -5.38
C ILE A 173 29.30 44.01 -4.12
N GLY A 174 29.69 44.83 -3.16
CA GLY A 174 29.01 44.97 -1.88
C GLY A 174 27.72 45.79 -1.95
N ALA A 175 26.82 45.50 -1.04
CA ALA A 175 25.93 46.42 -0.33
C ALA A 175 25.18 45.60 0.72
N GLY A 176 25.19 46.04 1.97
CA GLY A 176 24.44 45.38 3.05
C GLY A 176 22.93 45.52 2.88
N VAL A 177 22.17 44.74 3.64
CA VAL A 177 20.95 45.12 4.37
C VAL A 177 20.39 43.88 5.09
N SER A 178 20.18 44.08 6.40
CA SER A 178 19.35 43.42 7.42
C SER A 178 19.03 41.92 7.39
N GLU A 179 19.30 41.33 8.55
CA GLU A 179 18.63 40.20 9.19
C GLU A 179 17.09 40.31 9.05
N ASP A 180 16.46 39.30 8.46
CA ASP A 180 15.03 39.02 8.61
C ASP A 180 14.88 37.52 8.90
N ASP A 181 14.59 37.21 10.16
CA ASP A 181 14.20 35.89 10.67
C ASP A 181 12.81 35.50 10.15
N ASN A 182 12.70 35.26 8.85
CA ASN A 182 11.59 34.51 8.28
C ASN A 182 12.13 33.16 7.81
N GLU A 183 12.09 32.18 8.73
CA GLU A 183 12.10 30.77 8.38
C GLU A 183 10.83 30.50 7.56
N ASP A 184 10.90 30.83 6.27
CA ASP A 184 9.91 30.44 5.28
C ASP A 184 9.66 28.95 5.46
N PHE A 185 8.38 28.59 5.61
CA PHE A 185 7.86 27.22 5.59
C PHE A 185 8.07 26.62 4.20
N LEU A 186 9.32 26.52 3.76
CA LEU A 186 9.76 25.78 2.60
C LEU A 186 9.70 24.32 3.01
N LEU A 187 8.60 23.66 2.62
CA LEU A 187 8.57 22.21 2.54
C LEU A 187 9.91 21.74 1.97
N PRO A 188 10.67 20.89 2.68
CA PRO A 188 11.94 20.41 2.16
C PRO A 188 11.70 19.81 0.77
N PRO A 189 12.60 20.03 -0.19
CA PRO A 189 12.42 19.55 -1.55
C PRO A 189 12.11 18.05 -1.52
N ALA A 190 11.14 17.63 -2.33
CA ALA A 190 10.69 16.24 -2.38
C ALA A 190 11.90 15.29 -2.51
N PRO A 191 11.90 14.15 -1.80
CA PRO A 191 13.03 13.24 -1.76
C PRO A 191 13.42 12.83 -3.18
N ARG A 192 14.69 13.04 -3.55
CA ARG A 192 15.24 12.40 -4.73
C ARG A 192 15.67 10.99 -4.32
N ARG A 193 15.22 9.99 -5.08
CA ARG A 193 15.67 8.60 -4.96
C ARG A 193 17.20 8.60 -4.86
N PRO A 194 17.80 7.86 -3.90
CA PRO A 194 19.26 7.76 -3.83
C PRO A 194 19.77 7.27 -5.19
N SER A 195 20.49 8.12 -5.91
CA SER A 195 21.15 7.71 -7.14
C SER A 195 22.20 6.68 -6.76
N SER A 196 22.06 5.46 -7.29
CA SER A 196 23.10 4.44 -7.24
C SER A 196 24.41 5.04 -7.75
N THR A 197 25.36 5.28 -6.85
CA THR A 197 26.69 5.72 -7.22
C THR A 197 27.44 4.55 -7.86
N ASN A 198 27.59 4.64 -9.18
CA ASN A 198 28.56 3.97 -10.06
C ASN A 198 29.56 3.00 -9.39
N LYS A 199 29.34 1.70 -9.61
CA LYS A 199 30.40 0.81 -10.10
C LYS A 199 29.96 0.32 -11.47
N GLY A 200 30.83 0.51 -12.45
CA GLY A 200 30.48 0.51 -13.87
C GLY A 200 29.90 -0.79 -14.44
N GLN A 201 29.33 -0.61 -15.64
CA GLN A 201 29.02 -1.62 -16.66
C GLN A 201 27.96 -2.65 -16.26
N ASP A 202 26.70 -2.31 -16.51
CA ASP A 202 25.92 -2.85 -17.65
C ASP A 202 24.45 -2.45 -17.47
N ALA A 203 23.86 -1.90 -18.53
CA ALA A 203 22.43 -1.57 -18.56
C ALA A 203 21.61 -2.86 -18.52
N LYS A 204 21.17 -3.25 -17.33
CA LYS A 204 20.05 -4.17 -17.12
C LYS A 204 19.00 -3.47 -16.27
N GLU A 205 17.78 -3.58 -16.75
CA GLU A 205 16.54 -3.02 -16.21
C GLU A 205 16.52 -3.05 -14.68
N GLU A 206 16.58 -1.86 -14.06
CA GLU A 206 16.33 -1.67 -12.64
C GLU A 206 14.81 -1.73 -12.40
N GLY A 207 14.37 -2.58 -11.46
CA GLY A 207 13.07 -2.37 -10.82
C GLY A 207 12.36 -3.63 -10.37
N GLU A 208 12.84 -4.26 -9.29
CA GLU A 208 11.98 -5.04 -8.36
C GLU A 208 12.71 -5.33 -7.03
N ASP A 209 14.05 -5.29 -7.00
CA ASP A 209 14.84 -5.62 -5.79
C ASP A 209 15.04 -4.45 -4.78
N ASP A 210 14.76 -3.21 -5.18
CA ASP A 210 14.99 -2.01 -4.35
C ASP A 210 13.89 -1.80 -3.28
N ASP A 211 12.68 -2.32 -3.52
CA ASP A 211 11.52 -2.15 -2.64
C ASP A 211 11.68 -2.92 -1.32
N GLY A 212 12.40 -4.05 -1.35
CA GLY A 212 12.71 -4.84 -0.16
C GLY A 212 13.57 -4.07 0.84
N TYR A 213 14.54 -3.29 0.34
CA TYR A 213 15.41 -2.45 1.17
C TYR A 213 14.60 -1.35 1.87
N VAL A 214 13.66 -0.72 1.16
CA VAL A 214 12.80 0.33 1.72
C VAL A 214 11.87 -0.22 2.80
N ILE A 215 11.23 -1.38 2.56
CA ILE A 215 10.30 -1.98 3.53
C ILE A 215 11.01 -2.40 4.82
N ASP A 216 12.21 -2.97 4.72
CA ASP A 216 12.98 -3.37 5.90
C ASP A 216 13.48 -2.14 6.68
N SER A 217 13.83 -1.05 5.99
CA SER A 217 14.24 0.22 6.61
C SER A 217 13.10 0.90 7.39
N ILE A 218 11.84 0.77 6.95
CA ILE A 218 10.68 1.35 7.67
C ILE A 218 10.54 0.78 9.09
N LYS A 219 10.96 -0.47 9.32
CA LYS A 219 10.91 -1.11 10.65
C LYS A 219 11.86 -0.42 11.64
N GLU A 220 12.84 0.32 11.14
CA GLU A 220 13.85 1.02 11.95
C GLU A 220 13.41 2.44 12.35
N LEU A 221 12.12 2.79 12.20
CA LEU A 221 11.54 4.09 12.59
C LEU A 221 10.66 4.00 13.87
N PRO A 222 11.22 3.70 15.05
CA PRO A 222 10.44 3.46 16.26
C PRO A 222 9.64 4.68 16.76
N TYR A 223 10.18 5.90 16.64
CA TYR A 223 9.51 7.12 17.06
C TYR A 223 8.36 7.49 16.12
N THR A 224 8.58 7.42 14.82
CA THR A 224 7.55 7.63 13.80
C THR A 224 6.41 6.62 13.96
N HIS A 225 6.74 5.36 14.22
CA HIS A 225 5.75 4.33 14.56
C HIS A 225 5.00 4.68 15.85
N ALA A 226 5.68 5.14 16.90
CA ALA A 226 5.03 5.56 18.14
C ALA A 226 4.07 6.75 17.94
N VAL A 227 4.42 7.72 17.08
CA VAL A 227 3.53 8.83 16.71
C VAL A 227 2.29 8.34 15.98
N MET A 228 2.45 7.39 15.05
CA MET A 228 1.30 6.76 14.37
C MET A 228 0.41 5.99 15.35
N LEU A 229 0.99 5.28 16.32
CA LEU A 229 0.20 4.60 17.34
C LEU A 229 -0.53 5.57 18.26
N GLU A 230 0.11 6.67 18.65
CA GLU A 230 -0.50 7.69 19.49
C GLU A 230 -1.62 8.43 18.76
N SER A 231 -1.49 8.68 17.46
CA SER A 231 -2.56 9.25 16.65
C SER A 231 -3.78 8.32 16.58
N ILE A 232 -3.57 7.02 16.38
CA ILE A 232 -4.64 6.01 16.36
C ILE A 232 -5.26 5.82 17.74
N ARG A 233 -4.46 5.99 18.82
CA ARG A 233 -4.97 5.94 20.20
C ARG A 233 -5.92 7.11 20.50
N LEU A 234 -5.56 8.32 20.04
CA LEU A 234 -6.37 9.53 20.24
C LEU A 234 -7.58 9.59 19.29
N TYR A 235 -7.39 9.17 18.04
CA TYR A 235 -8.39 9.22 16.98
C TYR A 235 -8.51 7.84 16.31
N PRO A 236 -9.16 6.86 16.97
CA PRO A 236 -9.33 5.54 16.39
C PRO A 236 -10.21 5.59 15.14
N PRO A 237 -9.74 5.12 13.97
CA PRO A 237 -10.53 5.14 12.73
C PRO A 237 -11.82 4.31 12.82
N VAL A 238 -11.79 3.25 13.64
CA VAL A 238 -12.95 2.41 13.95
C VAL A 238 -13.30 2.63 15.41
N THR A 239 -14.37 3.38 15.66
CA THR A 239 -14.77 3.81 17.00
C THR A 239 -15.57 2.76 17.76
N ASN A 240 -16.32 1.92 17.04
CA ASN A 240 -17.24 0.95 17.61
C ASN A 240 -17.00 -0.44 17.03
N SER A 241 -17.08 -1.46 17.89
CA SER A 241 -17.09 -2.87 17.49
C SER A 241 -18.32 -3.53 18.11
N ILE A 242 -19.19 -4.07 17.25
CA ILE A 242 -20.37 -4.81 17.68
C ILE A 242 -20.01 -6.29 17.67
N ARG A 243 -20.41 -7.02 18.73
CA ARG A 243 -20.26 -8.47 18.82
C ARG A 243 -21.61 -9.08 19.13
N ASP A 244 -21.99 -10.08 18.35
CA ASP A 244 -23.18 -10.87 18.64
C ASP A 244 -22.87 -11.93 19.70
N LEU A 245 -23.76 -12.07 20.68
CA LEU A 245 -23.70 -13.15 21.67
C LEU A 245 -24.08 -14.45 20.97
N GLY A 246 -23.14 -15.39 20.88
CA GLY A 246 -23.34 -16.65 20.17
C GLY A 246 -24.24 -17.66 20.89
N ARG A 247 -24.56 -17.41 22.16
CA ARG A 247 -25.48 -18.17 23.01
C ARG A 247 -26.12 -17.20 24.01
N ASP A 248 -27.36 -17.49 24.38
CA ASP A 248 -28.08 -16.79 25.45
C ASP A 248 -27.41 -17.00 26.82
#